data_AF-A0A9Q0XC08-F1
#
_entry.id   AF-A0A9Q0XC08-F1
#
_cell.length_a   1.000
_cell.length_b   1.000
_cell.length_c   1.000
_cell.angle_alpha   90.00
_cell.angle_beta   90.00
_cell.angle_gamma   90.00
#
_symmetry.space_group_name_H-M   'P 1'
#
loop_
_entity.id
_entity.type
_entity.pdbx_description
1 polymer ?
#
loop_
_entity_poly.entity_id
_entity_poly.type
_entity_poly.pdbx_seq_one_letter_code
_entity_poly.pdbx_strand_id
1 'polypeptide(L)'
;MELRILEPRVRVLSLARGGLWLYTHPLLKMLLLPQRSRCKFFSFIETPEDYTVMLDEEGFKAVSTTVHPVQSPPNRFCILSIAPETLPAIATILLDVLFYSPG
;
A
#
# COMPACT_ATOMS: atom_id res chain seq x y z
N MET A 1 -18.27 -9.65 -14.93
CA MET A 1 -17.28 -9.34 -13.88
C MET A 1 -16.46 -8.17 -14.36
N GLU A 2 -16.43 -7.07 -13.62
CA GLU A 2 -15.59 -5.92 -13.98
C GLU A 2 -14.42 -5.81 -13.00
N LEU A 3 -13.25 -6.28 -13.46
CA LEU A 3 -11.99 -6.20 -12.76
C LEU A 3 -11.16 -5.12 -13.45
N ARG A 4 -10.78 -4.07 -12.72
CA ARG A 4 -10.02 -2.95 -13.27
C ARG A 4 -8.65 -2.86 -12.60
N ILE A 5 -7.60 -2.81 -13.42
CA ILE A 5 -6.25 -2.47 -12.96
C ILE A 5 -6.17 -0.94 -12.87
N LEU A 6 -5.79 -0.41 -11.71
CA LEU A 6 -5.63 1.04 -11.52
C LEU A 6 -4.22 1.52 -11.87
N GLU A 7 -4.10 2.79 -12.25
CA GLU A 7 -2.85 3.35 -12.82
C GLU A 7 -1.76 3.82 -11.84
N PRO A 8 -1.94 4.00 -10.52
CA PRO A 8 -0.76 4.00 -9.66
C PRO A 8 -0.33 2.56 -9.38
N ARG A 9 0.91 2.25 -9.72
CA ARG A 9 1.63 1.13 -9.08
C ARG A 9 2.04 1.55 -7.67
N VAL A 10 1.99 0.62 -6.74
CA VAL A 10 2.28 0.87 -5.33
C VAL A 10 3.49 0.08 -4.86
N ARG A 11 4.14 0.61 -3.82
CA ARG A 11 5.11 -0.09 -3.01
C ARG A 11 4.53 -0.36 -1.65
N VAL A 12 4.96 -1.46 -1.07
CA VAL A 12 4.69 -1.82 0.33
C VAL A 12 5.94 -1.48 1.13
N LEU A 13 5.74 -0.81 2.26
CA LEU A 13 6.79 -0.41 3.19
C LEU A 13 6.44 -0.92 4.59
N SER A 14 7.45 -1.34 5.33
CA SER A 14 7.38 -1.54 6.78
C SER A 14 8.20 -0.45 7.47
N LEU A 15 7.55 0.30 8.35
CA LEU A 15 8.18 1.32 9.19
C LEU A 15 8.28 0.80 10.62
N ALA A 16 9.51 0.71 11.13
CA ALA A 16 9.75 0.29 12.51
C ALA A 16 9.09 1.27 13.50
N ARG A 17 8.44 0.73 14.54
CA ARG A 17 7.70 1.51 15.53
C ARG A 17 8.55 2.60 16.20
N GLY A 18 9.80 2.28 16.57
CA GLY A 18 10.73 3.24 17.18
C GLY A 18 11.19 4.38 16.24
N GLY A 19 10.98 4.24 14.93
CA GLY A 19 11.34 5.23 13.91
C GLY A 19 10.15 6.01 13.35
N LEU A 20 8.91 5.72 13.76
CA LEU A 20 7.71 6.32 13.13
C LEU A 20 7.74 7.86 13.14
N TRP A 21 8.26 8.45 14.22
CA TRP A 21 8.33 9.92 14.40
C TRP A 21 9.12 10.61 13.28
N LEU A 22 10.10 9.93 12.68
CA LEU A 22 10.89 10.44 11.55
C LEU A 22 10.05 10.58 10.26
N TYR A 23 8.95 9.81 10.18
CA TYR A 23 8.02 9.80 9.06
C TYR A 23 6.76 10.61 9.32
N THR A 24 6.55 11.14 10.53
CA THR A 24 5.32 11.86 10.90
C THR A 24 5.02 13.01 9.94
N HIS A 25 6.02 13.83 9.58
CA HIS A 25 5.80 14.94 8.67
C HIS A 25 5.32 14.50 7.26
N PRO A 26 6.03 13.61 6.52
CA PRO A 26 5.53 13.16 5.22
C PRO A 26 4.20 12.39 5.32
N LEU A 27 3.99 11.58 6.38
CA LEU A 27 2.74 10.85 6.59
C LEU A 27 1.54 11.80 6.81
N LEU A 28 1.67 12.77 7.71
CA LEU A 28 0.62 13.76 7.95
C LEU A 28 0.36 14.63 6.73
N LYS A 29 1.39 15.00 5.97
CA LYS A 29 1.21 15.73 4.71
C LYS A 29 0.37 14.95 3.71
N MET A 30 0.63 13.64 3.56
CA MET A 30 -0.17 12.79 2.67
C MET A 30 -1.60 12.59 3.18
N LEU A 31 -1.77 12.40 4.49
CA LEU A 31 -3.08 12.12 5.09
C LEU A 31 -3.98 13.36 5.18
N LEU A 32 -3.43 14.53 5.51
CA LEU A 32 -4.21 15.72 5.87
C LEU A 32 -4.12 16.85 4.83
N LEU A 33 -3.10 16.84 3.97
CA LEU A 33 -2.81 17.94 3.02
C LEU A 33 -2.71 17.42 1.58
N PRO A 34 -3.80 16.87 0.99
CA PRO A 34 -3.77 16.27 -0.34
C PRO A 34 -3.30 17.25 -1.43
N GLN A 35 -3.62 18.55 -1.30
CA GLN A 35 -3.17 19.59 -2.23
C GLN A 35 -1.67 19.90 -2.14
N ARG A 36 -0.99 19.41 -1.11
CA ARG A 36 0.46 19.57 -0.87
C ARG A 36 1.23 18.28 -1.15
N SER A 37 0.55 17.22 -1.60
CA SER A 37 1.13 15.93 -1.93
C SER A 37 0.82 15.56 -3.38
N ARG A 38 1.75 14.85 -4.03
CA ARG A 38 1.50 14.22 -5.34
C ARG A 38 1.07 12.76 -5.21
N CYS A 39 1.08 12.23 -4.00
CA CYS A 39 0.63 10.88 -3.68
C CYS A 39 -0.89 10.76 -3.94
N LYS A 40 -1.27 9.81 -4.79
CA LYS A 40 -2.64 9.48 -5.19
C LYS A 40 -3.15 8.19 -4.54
N PHE A 41 -2.24 7.36 -4.03
CA PHE A 41 -2.58 6.16 -3.27
C PHE A 41 -1.82 6.13 -1.95
N PHE A 42 -2.56 6.13 -0.85
CA PHE A 42 -2.03 6.08 0.50
C PHE A 42 -2.85 5.11 1.34
N SER A 43 -2.18 4.13 1.95
CA SER A 43 -2.74 3.26 2.98
C SER A 43 -1.75 3.20 4.14
N PHE A 44 -2.27 3.23 5.37
CA PHE A 44 -1.48 3.19 6.60
C PHE A 44 -2.17 2.26 7.59
N ILE A 45 -1.44 1.25 8.05
CA ILE A 45 -1.94 0.20 8.93
C ILE A 45 -0.94 0.05 10.08
N GLU A 46 -1.43 0.18 11.31
CA GLU A 46 -0.67 -0.17 12.50
C GLU A 46 -0.83 -1.68 12.78
N THR A 47 0.29 -2.36 13.00
CA THR A 47 0.36 -3.76 13.46
C THR A 47 1.03 -3.79 14.84
N PRO A 48 0.95 -4.91 15.58
CA PRO A 48 1.73 -5.06 16.81
C PRO A 48 3.23 -4.85 16.60
N GLU A 49 3.76 -5.30 15.47
CA GLU A 49 5.19 -5.30 15.15
C GLU A 49 5.69 -3.98 14.54
N ASP A 50 4.89 -3.37 13.66
CA ASP A 50 5.32 -2.27 12.79
C ASP A 50 4.16 -1.39 12.29
N TYR A 51 4.49 -0.48 11.36
CA TYR A 51 3.49 0.20 10.53
C TYR A 51 3.67 -0.21 9.08
N THR A 52 2.67 -0.91 8.53
CA THR A 52 2.61 -1.24 7.11
C THR A 52 2.01 -0.06 6.35
N VAL A 53 2.75 0.46 5.38
CA VAL A 53 2.34 1.59 4.54
C VAL A 53 2.34 1.15 3.09
N MET A 54 1.30 1.49 2.34
CA MET A 54 1.28 1.31 0.89
C MET A 54 1.15 2.65 0.21
N LEU A 55 2.10 2.96 -0.66
CA LEU A 55 2.22 4.25 -1.33
C LEU A 55 2.41 4.05 -2.82
N ASP A 56 1.92 4.98 -3.63
CA ASP A 56 2.44 5.11 -4.99
C ASP A 56 3.89 5.63 -5.00
N GLU A 57 4.49 5.71 -6.18
CA GLU A 57 5.89 6.13 -6.33
C GLU A 57 6.16 7.57 -5.82
N GLU A 58 5.18 8.48 -5.93
CA GLU A 58 5.34 9.86 -5.45
C GLU A 58 5.31 9.91 -3.92
N GLY A 59 4.41 9.14 -3.29
CA GLY A 59 4.39 8.95 -1.85
C GLY A 59 5.66 8.29 -1.33
N PHE A 60 6.13 7.23 -2.00
CA PHE A 60 7.37 6.55 -1.66
C PHE A 60 8.57 7.50 -1.69
N LYS A 61 8.67 8.35 -2.72
CA LYS A 61 9.74 9.35 -2.84
C LYS A 61 9.79 10.27 -1.61
N ALA A 62 8.64 10.75 -1.15
CA ALA A 62 8.56 11.64 0.02
C ALA A 62 8.98 10.97 1.34
N VAL A 63 8.77 9.65 1.46
CA VAL A 63 9.18 8.86 2.64
C VAL A 63 10.66 8.47 2.54
N SER A 64 11.14 8.10 1.35
CA SER A 64 12.54 7.68 1.12
C SER A 64 13.58 8.78 1.31
N THR A 65 13.17 10.06 1.33
CA THR A 65 14.08 11.18 1.61
C THR A 65 14.49 11.31 3.07
N THR A 66 13.86 10.56 3.98
CA THR A 66 14.29 10.52 5.39
C THR A 66 15.59 9.71 5.52
N VAL A 67 16.45 10.09 6.47
CA VAL A 67 17.72 9.37 6.73
C VAL A 67 17.55 7.96 7.30
N HIS A 68 16.34 7.60 7.76
CA HIS A 68 16.08 6.29 8.33
C HIS A 68 15.81 5.25 7.23
N PRO A 69 16.38 4.04 7.31
CA PRO A 69 16.10 2.97 6.37
C PRO A 69 14.62 2.61 6.39
N VAL A 70 14.04 2.47 5.21
CA VAL A 70 12.70 1.93 5.03
C VAL A 70 12.82 0.51 4.48
N GLN A 71 12.13 -0.44 5.10
CA GLN A 71 12.06 -1.79 4.58
C GLN A 71 11.00 -1.83 3.49
N SER A 72 11.39 -2.14 2.26
CA SER A 72 10.47 -2.26 1.13
C SER A 72 10.96 -3.37 0.19
N PRO A 73 10.09 -4.31 -0.21
CA PRO A 73 10.41 -5.22 -1.29
C PRO A 73 10.75 -4.46 -2.58
N PRO A 74 11.60 -5.00 -3.46
CA PRO A 74 11.97 -4.33 -4.72
C PRO A 74 10.79 -4.22 -5.71
N ASN A 75 9.78 -5.08 -5.53
CA ASN A 75 8.63 -5.17 -6.41
C ASN A 75 7.71 -3.95 -6.33
N ARG A 76 7.10 -3.64 -7.46
CA ARG A 76 5.95 -2.72 -7.55
C ARG A 76 4.70 -3.54 -7.78
N PHE A 77 3.65 -3.24 -7.03
CA PHE A 77 2.39 -3.97 -7.08
C PHE A 77 1.36 -3.17 -7.89
N CYS A 78 0.55 -3.89 -8.67
CA CYS A 78 -0.63 -3.32 -9.30
C CYS A 78 -1.80 -3.32 -8.30
N ILE A 79 -2.65 -2.30 -8.37
CA ILE A 79 -3.91 -2.30 -7.62
C ILE A 79 -5.01 -2.88 -8.51
N LEU A 80 -5.71 -3.87 -7.98
CA LEU A 80 -6.92 -4.42 -8.60
C LEU A 80 -8.14 -3.89 -7.87
N SER A 81 -9.03 -3.24 -8.61
CA SER A 81 -10.34 -2.84 -8.13
C SER A 81 -11.39 -3.82 -8.64
N ILE A 82 -12.26 -4.23 -7.72
CA ILE A 82 -13.35 -5.18 -7.97
C ILE A 82 -14.66 -4.48 -7.60
N ALA A 83 -15.67 -4.62 -8.45
CA ALA A 83 -16.99 -4.09 -8.13
C ALA A 83 -17.62 -4.90 -6.97
N PRO A 84 -18.20 -4.27 -5.93
CA PRO A 84 -18.63 -4.94 -4.71
C PRO A 84 -19.55 -6.15 -4.93
N GLU A 85 -20.46 -6.05 -5.89
CA GLU A 85 -21.42 -7.08 -6.29
C GLU A 85 -20.75 -8.35 -6.85
N THR A 86 -19.50 -8.24 -7.32
CA THR A 86 -18.71 -9.37 -7.82
C THR A 86 -17.74 -9.95 -6.78
N LEU A 87 -17.62 -9.30 -5.61
CA LEU A 87 -16.68 -9.69 -4.56
C LEU A 87 -16.89 -11.13 -4.05
N PRO A 88 -18.12 -11.61 -3.76
CA PRO A 88 -18.31 -12.97 -3.26
C PRO A 88 -17.79 -14.04 -4.25
N ALA A 89 -18.14 -13.88 -5.53
CA ALA A 89 -17.72 -14.82 -6.57
C ALA A 89 -16.20 -14.80 -6.80
N ILE A 90 -15.57 -13.61 -6.79
CA ILE A 90 -14.12 -13.49 -6.93
C ILE A 90 -13.41 -14.01 -5.68
N ALA A 91 -13.94 -13.78 -4.49
CA ALA A 91 -13.37 -14.29 -3.25
C ALA A 91 -13.32 -15.82 -3.26
N THR A 92 -14.38 -16.51 -3.70
CA THR A 92 -14.38 -17.96 -3.85
C THR A 92 -13.28 -18.44 -4.81
N ILE A 93 -13.19 -17.83 -6.00
CA ILE A 93 -12.15 -18.18 -6.99
C ILE A 93 -10.74 -17.95 -6.43
N LEU A 94 -10.50 -16.82 -5.75
CA LEU A 94 -9.21 -16.52 -5.15
C LEU A 94 -8.85 -17.51 -4.04
N LEU A 95 -9.80 -17.88 -3.18
CA LEU A 95 -9.58 -18.89 -2.15
C LEU A 95 -9.26 -20.26 -2.78
N ASP A 96 -9.98 -20.66 -3.81
CA ASP A 96 -9.73 -21.89 -4.57
C ASP A 96 -8.32 -21.90 -5.18
N VAL A 97 -7.90 -20.81 -5.83
CA VAL A 97 -6.56 -20.69 -6.41
C VAL A 97 -5.47 -20.67 -5.34
N LEU A 98 -5.66 -19.92 -4.26
CA LEU A 98 -4.63 -19.72 -3.23
C LEU A 98 -4.44 -20.94 -2.32
N PHE A 99 -5.51 -21.68 -2.01
CA PHE A 99 -5.49 -22.73 -0.99
C PHE A 99 -5.77 -24.14 -1.53
N TYR A 100 -6.37 -24.25 -2.72
CA TYR A 100 -6.86 -25.54 -3.24
C TYR A 100 -6.37 -25.88 -4.65
N SER A 101 -5.53 -25.03 -5.27
CA SER A 101 -4.92 -25.36 -6.56
C SER A 101 -3.82 -26.42 -6.34
N PRO A 102 -3.87 -27.59 -7.01
CA PRO A 102 -2.77 -28.55 -6.96
C PRO A 102 -1.57 -27.90 -7.66
N GLY A 103 -0.51 -27.67 -6.88
CA GLY A 103 0.74 -27.06 -7.37
C GLY A 103 1.47 -27.90 -8.40
#